data_AF-A0A958V7C5-F1
#
_entry.id   AF-A0A958V7C5-F1
#
_cell.length_a   1.000
_cell.length_b   1.000
_cell.length_c   1.000
_cell.angle_alpha   90.00
_cell.angle_beta   90.00
_cell.angle_gamma   90.00
#
_symmetry.space_group_name_H-M   'P 1'
#
loop_
_entity.id
_entity.type
_entity.pdbx_description
1 polymer ?
#
loop_
_entity_poly.entity_id
_entity_poly.type
_entity_poly.pdbx_seq_one_letter_code
_entity_poly.pdbx_strand_id
1 'polypeptide(L)'
;MKKDIDFKFKFKGNRKYIHGTDLFNECVKMLENEGLSEVSDIDMSFHKIMKQQLKGYLMSEDELSETDHFSFVFSFKFKDKKYFIGLNEVDMEVEGRYEYPEEQIVELSKFQEADKSILLSDPISFSFIEKIVALNKGLLERLFPEISGKWYFTLL
;
A
#
# COMPACT_ATOMS: atom_id res chain seq x y z
N MET A 1 -7.93 23.94 5.50
CA MET A 1 -8.86 23.43 4.47
C MET A 1 -8.20 22.24 3.80
N LYS A 2 -8.89 21.10 3.75
CA LYS A 2 -8.38 19.87 3.11
C LYS A 2 -8.02 20.12 1.66
N LYS A 3 -6.86 19.61 1.24
CA LYS A 3 -6.42 19.70 -0.14
C LYS A 3 -6.88 18.45 -0.90
N ASP A 4 -7.65 18.64 -1.96
CA ASP A 4 -8.04 17.56 -2.87
C ASP A 4 -6.82 16.99 -3.61
N ILE A 5 -6.78 15.67 -3.74
CA ILE A 5 -5.77 14.94 -4.49
C ILE A 5 -6.45 14.01 -5.47
N ASP A 6 -6.01 14.09 -6.73
CA ASP A 6 -6.44 13.18 -7.78
C ASP A 6 -5.49 11.99 -7.88
N PHE A 7 -6.06 10.80 -7.74
CA PHE A 7 -5.37 9.54 -8.01
C PHE A 7 -6.00 8.84 -9.21
N LYS A 8 -5.19 8.08 -9.95
CA LYS A 8 -5.67 7.23 -11.05
C LYS A 8 -5.13 5.82 -10.89
N PHE A 9 -5.90 4.99 -10.20
CA PHE A 9 -5.52 3.61 -9.94
C PHE A 9 -5.83 2.70 -11.14
N LYS A 10 -5.11 1.59 -11.20
CA LYS A 10 -5.34 0.46 -12.10
C LYS A 10 -5.34 -0.83 -11.29
N PHE A 11 -5.89 -1.91 -11.83
CA PHE A 11 -5.77 -3.20 -11.17
C PHE A 11 -4.41 -3.86 -11.42
N LYS A 12 -3.86 -4.47 -10.36
CA LYS A 12 -2.57 -5.17 -10.37
C LYS A 12 -2.72 -6.65 -10.66
N GLY A 13 -2.03 -7.18 -11.68
CA GLY A 13 -2.14 -8.59 -12.08
C GLY A 13 -3.59 -8.96 -12.33
N ASN A 14 -4.08 -10.12 -11.89
CA ASN A 14 -5.49 -10.54 -12.07
C ASN A 14 -6.48 -10.05 -10.98
N ARG A 15 -6.07 -9.11 -10.12
CA ARG A 15 -6.90 -8.64 -8.98
C ARG A 15 -8.13 -7.85 -9.45
N LYS A 16 -9.21 -7.86 -8.67
CA LYS A 16 -10.44 -7.08 -8.91
C LYS A 16 -10.65 -5.98 -7.86
N TYR A 17 -9.54 -5.49 -7.32
CA TYR A 17 -9.47 -4.48 -6.27
C TYR A 17 -8.14 -3.74 -6.39
N ILE A 18 -8.08 -2.49 -5.91
CA ILE A 18 -6.86 -1.69 -5.86
C ILE A 18 -5.92 -2.28 -4.82
N HIS A 19 -4.69 -2.60 -5.20
CA HIS A 19 -3.76 -3.30 -4.32
C HIS A 19 -3.12 -2.34 -3.32
N GLY A 20 -2.87 -2.81 -2.09
CA GLY A 20 -2.31 -1.97 -1.02
C GLY A 20 -0.94 -1.36 -1.35
N THR A 21 -0.10 -2.08 -2.10
CA THR A 21 1.18 -1.53 -2.59
C THR A 21 1.00 -0.33 -3.50
N ASP A 22 -0.09 -0.31 -4.27
CA ASP A 22 -0.33 0.73 -5.25
C ASP A 22 -0.83 1.98 -4.53
N LEU A 23 -1.67 1.81 -3.50
CA LEU A 23 -2.04 2.90 -2.59
C LEU A 23 -0.80 3.52 -1.93
N PHE A 24 0.11 2.69 -1.40
CA PHE A 24 1.36 3.19 -0.82
C PHE A 24 2.21 3.94 -1.84
N ASN A 25 2.48 3.33 -3.00
CA ASN A 25 3.33 3.92 -4.03
C ASN A 25 2.75 5.26 -4.52
N GLU A 26 1.43 5.35 -4.75
CA GLU A 26 0.79 6.58 -5.19
C GLU A 26 0.79 7.65 -4.08
N CYS A 27 0.59 7.28 -2.80
CA CYS A 27 0.72 8.23 -1.68
C CYS A 27 2.14 8.78 -1.59
N VAL A 28 3.16 7.93 -1.62
CA VAL A 28 4.57 8.36 -1.57
C VAL A 28 4.92 9.26 -2.75
N LYS A 29 4.53 8.88 -3.96
CA LYS A 29 4.73 9.69 -5.17
C LYS A 29 4.04 11.06 -5.07
N MET A 30 2.85 11.11 -4.48
CA MET A 30 2.16 12.38 -4.23
C MET A 30 2.94 13.25 -3.26
N LEU A 31 3.43 12.69 -2.14
CA LEU A 31 4.26 13.42 -1.18
C LEU A 31 5.53 14.00 -1.83
N GLU A 32 6.19 13.22 -2.68
CA GLU A 32 7.35 13.69 -3.45
C GLU A 32 6.98 14.87 -4.37
N ASN A 33 5.87 14.78 -5.10
CA ASN A 33 5.39 15.86 -5.99
C ASN A 33 5.02 17.14 -5.23
N GLU A 34 4.56 17.01 -3.99
CA GLU A 34 4.27 18.14 -3.09
C GLU A 34 5.52 18.72 -2.42
N GLY A 35 6.71 18.16 -2.68
CA GLY A 35 7.95 18.58 -2.03
C GLY A 35 7.99 18.21 -0.55
N LEU A 36 7.18 17.25 -0.12
CA LEU A 36 7.18 16.70 1.24
C LEU A 36 8.21 15.57 1.33
N SER A 37 9.48 15.92 1.23
CA SER A 37 10.59 15.00 1.43
C SER A 37 10.80 14.67 2.92
N GLU A 38 11.45 13.55 3.22
CA GLU A 38 11.85 13.17 4.60
C GLU A 38 10.68 12.93 5.56
N VAL A 39 9.57 12.38 5.06
CA VAL A 39 8.47 11.93 5.92
C VAL A 39 8.88 10.73 6.77
N SER A 40 8.32 10.63 7.98
CA SER A 40 8.56 9.55 8.94
C SER A 40 7.26 9.05 9.55
N ASP A 41 7.34 8.03 10.40
CA ASP A 41 6.19 7.44 11.12
C ASP A 41 5.00 7.13 10.19
N ILE A 42 5.30 6.51 9.05
CA ILE A 42 4.29 6.13 8.07
C ILE A 42 3.46 4.98 8.62
N ASP A 43 2.14 5.14 8.62
CA ASP A 43 1.18 4.09 8.92
C ASP A 43 0.08 4.03 7.84
N MET A 44 -0.43 2.83 7.59
CA MET A 44 -1.48 2.57 6.62
C MET A 44 -2.62 1.78 7.24
N SER A 45 -3.82 2.35 7.22
CA SER A 45 -5.03 1.74 7.75
C SER A 45 -6.04 1.48 6.63
N PHE A 46 -6.51 0.24 6.52
CA PHE A 46 -7.50 -0.20 5.54
C PHE A 46 -8.83 -0.50 6.22
N HIS A 47 -9.88 0.22 5.83
CA HIS A 47 -11.23 0.04 6.40
C HIS A 47 -12.16 -0.73 5.45
N LYS A 48 -11.79 -0.84 4.17
CA LYS A 48 -12.55 -1.59 3.15
C LYS A 48 -11.66 -2.03 2.00
N ILE A 49 -12.03 -3.10 1.30
CA ILE A 49 -11.48 -3.45 -0.01
C ILE A 49 -12.05 -2.52 -1.08
N MET A 50 -11.18 -1.74 -1.73
CA MET A 50 -11.57 -0.75 -2.73
C MET A 50 -11.54 -1.35 -4.15
N LYS A 51 -12.61 -1.15 -4.90
CA LYS A 51 -12.83 -1.70 -6.26
C LYS A 51 -13.12 -0.62 -7.30
N GLN A 52 -13.39 0.61 -6.86
CA GLN A 52 -13.64 1.79 -7.69
C GLN A 52 -12.48 2.78 -7.58
N GLN A 53 -12.45 3.79 -8.46
CA GLN A 53 -11.48 4.89 -8.34
C GLN A 53 -11.62 5.59 -7.00
N LEU A 54 -10.53 6.22 -6.57
CA LEU A 54 -10.45 6.88 -5.28
C LEU A 54 -10.23 8.37 -5.44
N LYS A 55 -10.94 9.15 -4.63
CA LYS A 55 -10.62 10.56 -4.39
C LYS A 55 -9.86 10.67 -3.09
N GLY A 56 -8.79 11.47 -3.10
CA GLY A 56 -7.95 11.68 -1.95
C GLY A 56 -8.02 13.08 -1.37
N TYR A 57 -7.64 13.18 -0.10
CA TYR A 57 -7.58 14.43 0.63
C TYR A 57 -6.33 14.45 1.51
N LEU A 58 -5.49 15.48 1.37
CA LEU A 58 -4.38 15.74 2.29
C LEU A 58 -4.85 16.71 3.38
N MET A 59 -4.55 16.37 4.62
CA MET A 59 -4.91 17.15 5.80
C MET A 59 -3.89 17.03 6.92
N SER A 60 -3.74 18.10 7.70
CA SER A 60 -3.07 18.03 9.00
C SER A 60 -3.99 17.43 10.06
N GLU A 61 -3.42 17.06 11.22
CA GLU A 61 -4.19 16.57 12.36
C GLU A 61 -5.34 17.52 12.79
N ASP A 62 -5.09 18.83 12.85
CA ASP A 62 -6.11 19.83 13.22
C ASP A 62 -7.26 19.95 12.19
N GLU A 63 -7.10 19.40 10.99
CA GLU A 63 -8.09 19.44 9.91
C GLU A 63 -8.93 18.16 9.80
N LEU A 64 -8.56 17.13 10.58
CA LEU A 64 -9.28 15.87 10.65
C LEU A 64 -10.55 16.04 11.51
N SER A 65 -11.70 15.67 10.96
CA SER A 65 -12.99 15.71 11.66
C SER A 65 -13.37 14.31 12.14
N GLU A 66 -14.09 14.21 13.25
CA GLU A 66 -14.69 12.95 13.72
C GLU A 66 -15.69 12.35 12.70
N THR A 67 -16.26 13.20 11.85
CA THR A 67 -17.19 12.79 10.78
C THR A 67 -16.48 12.26 9.53
N ASP A 68 -15.14 12.30 9.51
CA ASP A 68 -14.38 11.77 8.38
C ASP A 68 -14.30 10.26 8.45
N HIS A 69 -14.93 9.62 7.47
CA HIS A 69 -14.88 8.18 7.28
C HIS A 69 -14.18 7.88 5.95
N PHE A 70 -12.92 7.47 6.04
CA PHE A 70 -12.10 7.09 4.89
C PHE A 70 -12.05 5.57 4.73
N SER A 71 -12.08 5.12 3.47
CA SER A 71 -11.91 3.70 3.13
C SER A 71 -10.46 3.24 3.33
N PHE A 72 -9.52 4.17 3.19
CA PHE A 72 -8.10 4.00 3.44
C PHE A 72 -7.51 5.28 4.03
N VAL A 73 -6.60 5.13 4.99
CA VAL A 73 -5.87 6.24 5.61
C VAL A 73 -4.37 5.94 5.53
N PHE A 74 -3.60 6.89 5.02
CA PHE A 74 -2.14 6.91 5.10
C PHE A 74 -1.75 8.07 6.02
N SER A 75 -1.18 7.77 7.19
CA SER A 75 -0.69 8.79 8.12
C SER A 75 0.82 8.85 8.11
N PHE A 76 1.38 10.04 8.35
CA PHE A 76 2.81 10.27 8.37
C PHE A 76 3.15 11.52 9.18
N LYS A 77 4.42 11.68 9.53
CA LYS A 77 4.97 12.92 10.09
C LYS A 77 5.81 13.66 9.07
N PHE A 78 5.70 14.98 9.10
CA PHE A 78 6.55 15.89 8.36
C PHE A 78 6.85 17.11 9.22
N LYS A 79 8.14 17.43 9.43
CA LYS A 79 8.58 18.51 10.32
C LYS A 79 7.90 18.46 11.70
N ASP A 80 7.92 17.27 12.31
CA ASP A 80 7.31 16.94 13.61
C ASP A 80 5.79 17.15 13.72
N LYS A 81 5.10 17.39 12.62
CA LYS A 81 3.63 17.49 12.57
C LYS A 81 3.03 16.27 11.90
N LYS A 82 1.88 15.82 12.40
CA LYS A 82 1.15 14.68 11.86
C LYS A 82 0.22 15.12 10.74
N TYR A 83 0.24 14.34 9.66
CA TYR A 83 -0.58 14.53 8.47
C TYR A 83 -1.24 13.22 8.06
N PHE A 84 -2.28 13.35 7.26
CA PHE A 84 -3.09 12.25 6.78
C PHE A 84 -3.43 12.43 5.31
N ILE A 85 -3.42 11.33 4.57
CA ILE A 85 -4.06 11.18 3.27
C ILE A 85 -5.24 10.24 3.47
N GLY A 86 -6.45 10.79 3.40
CA GLY A 86 -7.69 10.02 3.44
C GLY A 86 -8.19 9.74 2.03
N LEU A 87 -8.51 8.48 1.71
CA LEU A 87 -9.03 8.07 0.41
C LEU A 87 -10.42 7.45 0.52
N ASN A 88 -11.31 7.80 -0.41
CA ASN A 88 -12.65 7.21 -0.53
C ASN A 88 -12.99 6.83 -1.96
N GLU A 89 -13.75 5.75 -2.10
CA GLU A 89 -14.32 5.36 -3.39
C GLU A 89 -15.24 6.44 -3.93
N VAL A 90 -15.13 6.70 -5.22
CA VAL A 90 -16.08 7.48 -6.00
C VAL A 90 -16.82 6.56 -6.97
N ASP A 91 -17.96 7.01 -7.49
CA ASP A 91 -18.77 6.27 -8.47
C ASP A 91 -18.12 6.31 -9.87
N MET A 92 -16.94 5.71 -9.97
CA MET A 92 -16.14 5.62 -11.20
C MET A 92 -15.36 4.31 -11.21
N GLU A 93 -15.45 3.55 -12.29
CA GLU A 93 -14.77 2.27 -12.42
C GLU A 93 -13.24 2.44 -12.56
N VAL A 94 -12.51 1.43 -12.09
CA VAL A 94 -11.07 1.35 -12.30
C VAL A 94 -10.80 0.87 -13.73
N GLU A 95 -10.27 1.75 -14.57
CA GLU A 95 -9.92 1.42 -15.95
C GLU A 95 -8.51 0.83 -16.05
N GLY A 96 -8.42 -0.35 -16.65
CA GLY A 96 -7.16 -0.96 -17.02
C GLY A 96 -6.49 -1.78 -15.92
N ARG A 97 -5.41 -2.42 -16.35
CA ARG A 97 -4.66 -3.41 -15.58
C ARG A 97 -3.22 -3.40 -16.04
N TYR A 98 -2.31 -3.80 -15.17
CA TYR A 98 -0.92 -4.04 -15.53
C TYR A 98 -0.45 -5.39 -14.99
N GLU A 99 0.53 -5.98 -15.67
CA GLU A 99 1.14 -7.23 -15.27
C GLU A 99 1.97 -7.04 -14.00
N TYR A 100 1.90 -8.02 -13.10
CA TYR A 100 2.69 -8.03 -11.88
C TYR A 100 3.13 -9.48 -11.61
N PRO A 101 4.35 -9.86 -12.06
CA PRO A 101 4.89 -11.19 -11.86
C PRO A 101 5.51 -11.29 -10.47
N GLU A 102 4.65 -11.30 -9.45
CA GLU A 102 4.99 -11.34 -8.02
C GLU A 102 5.94 -12.51 -7.69
N GLU A 103 5.75 -13.63 -8.39
CA GLU A 103 6.51 -14.87 -8.24
C GLU A 103 8.00 -14.66 -8.46
N GLN A 104 8.39 -13.73 -9.35
CA GLN A 104 9.80 -13.41 -9.61
C GLN A 104 10.52 -12.92 -8.36
N ILE A 105 9.82 -12.21 -7.47
CA ILE A 105 10.41 -11.70 -6.22
C ILE A 105 10.76 -12.89 -5.31
N VAL A 106 9.84 -13.85 -5.19
CA VAL A 106 9.98 -15.00 -4.28
C VAL A 106 10.98 -16.02 -4.83
N GLU A 107 10.98 -16.26 -6.14
CA GLU A 107 11.92 -17.18 -6.81
C GLU A 107 13.38 -16.75 -6.66
N LEU A 108 13.64 -15.45 -6.63
CA LEU A 108 14.99 -14.88 -6.44
C LEU A 108 15.37 -14.74 -4.96
N SER A 109 14.53 -15.22 -4.04
CA SER A 109 14.73 -15.09 -2.61
C SER A 109 15.19 -16.39 -1.96
N LYS A 110 15.94 -16.27 -0.87
CA LYS A 110 16.45 -17.41 -0.08
C LYS A 110 15.69 -17.51 1.24
N PHE A 111 15.08 -18.66 1.48
CA PHE A 111 14.43 -18.96 2.75
C PHE A 111 15.44 -19.47 3.77
N GLN A 112 15.35 -18.98 5.00
CA GLN A 112 16.13 -19.45 6.14
C GLN A 112 15.17 -20.07 7.15
N GLU A 113 14.95 -21.39 7.03
CA GLU A 113 13.92 -22.09 7.80
C GLU A 113 14.16 -22.03 9.32
N ALA A 114 15.43 -22.10 9.74
CA ALA A 114 15.82 -22.01 11.15
C ALA A 114 15.39 -20.68 11.80
N ASP A 115 15.51 -19.58 11.05
CA ASP A 115 15.24 -18.23 11.54
C ASP A 115 13.84 -17.72 11.15
N LYS A 116 13.05 -18.55 10.44
CA LYS A 116 11.75 -18.18 9.87
C LYS A 116 11.82 -16.85 9.11
N SER A 117 12.83 -16.72 8.26
CA SER A 117 13.10 -15.49 7.52
C SER A 117 13.24 -15.76 6.01
N ILE A 118 13.15 -14.69 5.21
CA ILE A 118 13.35 -14.71 3.77
C ILE A 118 14.24 -13.53 3.36
N LEU A 119 15.20 -13.78 2.47
CA LEU A 119 16.18 -12.80 2.05
C LEU A 119 16.17 -12.62 0.53
N LEU A 120 15.97 -11.39 0.09
CA LEU A 120 16.18 -10.98 -1.30
C LEU A 120 17.55 -10.31 -1.42
N SER A 121 18.49 -10.95 -2.12
CA SER A 121 19.85 -10.43 -2.31
C SER A 121 20.06 -9.70 -3.63
N ASP A 122 19.25 -10.04 -4.64
CA ASP A 122 19.44 -9.53 -5.99
C ASP A 122 18.67 -8.24 -6.25
N PRO A 123 19.25 -7.27 -6.98
CA PRO A 123 18.56 -6.07 -7.38
C PRO A 123 17.48 -6.41 -8.40
N ILE A 124 16.22 -6.20 -8.02
CA ILE A 124 15.05 -6.39 -8.89
C ILE A 124 14.23 -5.09 -9.01
N SER A 125 13.63 -4.89 -10.17
CA SER A 125 12.89 -3.68 -10.57
C SER A 125 11.44 -3.66 -10.05
N PHE A 126 11.29 -3.77 -8.73
CA PHE A 126 10.02 -3.61 -8.03
C PHE A 126 10.14 -2.50 -6.98
N SER A 127 9.03 -1.90 -6.57
CA SER A 127 9.02 -0.91 -5.49
C SER A 127 9.39 -1.54 -4.15
N PHE A 128 9.86 -0.72 -3.20
CA PHE A 128 10.25 -1.20 -1.88
C PHE A 128 9.10 -1.94 -1.18
N ILE A 129 7.90 -1.36 -1.19
CA ILE A 129 6.74 -1.99 -0.56
C ILE A 129 6.38 -3.30 -1.27
N GLU A 130 6.41 -3.35 -2.60
CA GLU A 130 6.12 -4.58 -3.37
C GLU A 130 7.04 -5.73 -2.98
N LYS A 131 8.33 -5.45 -2.78
CA LYS A 131 9.30 -6.45 -2.30
C LYS A 131 8.89 -6.95 -0.92
N ILE A 132 8.65 -6.06 0.03
CA ILE A 132 8.26 -6.45 1.40
C ILE A 132 7.00 -7.31 1.40
N VAL A 133 5.97 -6.91 0.65
CA VAL A 133 4.70 -7.64 0.59
C VAL A 133 4.91 -9.05 0.03
N ALA A 134 5.57 -9.15 -1.11
CA ALA A 134 5.77 -10.42 -1.79
C ALA A 134 6.64 -11.37 -0.95
N LEU A 135 7.70 -10.85 -0.33
CA LEU A 135 8.56 -11.62 0.57
C LEU A 135 7.80 -12.12 1.79
N ASN A 136 7.06 -11.24 2.48
CA ASN A 136 6.30 -11.63 3.65
C ASN A 136 5.23 -12.68 3.31
N LYS A 137 4.52 -12.49 2.19
CA LYS A 137 3.54 -13.47 1.70
C LYS A 137 4.21 -14.81 1.37
N GLY A 138 5.31 -14.82 0.61
CA GLY A 138 6.04 -16.04 0.27
C GLY A 138 6.56 -16.78 1.52
N LEU A 139 7.00 -16.04 2.53
CA LEU A 139 7.38 -16.60 3.83
C LEU A 139 6.19 -17.26 4.54
N LEU A 140 5.05 -16.58 4.61
CA LEU A 140 3.85 -17.11 5.25
C LEU A 140 3.32 -18.37 4.54
N GLU A 141 3.27 -18.36 3.22
CA GLU A 141 2.85 -19.53 2.42
C GLU A 141 3.78 -20.73 2.63
N ARG A 142 5.09 -20.49 2.84
CA ARG A 142 6.06 -21.53 3.14
C ARG A 142 5.93 -22.07 4.57
N LEU A 143 5.66 -21.19 5.54
CA LEU A 143 5.52 -21.55 6.96
C LEU A 143 4.19 -22.23 7.26
N PHE A 144 3.14 -21.90 6.51
CA PHE A 144 1.77 -22.38 6.74
C PHE A 144 1.15 -22.93 5.44
N PRO A 145 1.74 -23.97 4.83
CA PRO A 145 1.31 -24.50 3.54
C PRO A 145 -0.12 -25.08 3.54
N GLU A 146 -0.65 -25.42 4.71
CA GLU A 146 -2.00 -25.92 4.92
C GLU A 146 -3.08 -24.81 4.90
N ILE A 147 -2.69 -23.55 5.09
CA ILE A 147 -3.63 -22.43 5.10
C ILE A 147 -3.97 -22.06 3.65
N SER A 148 -5.24 -22.21 3.29
CA SER A 148 -5.77 -21.73 2.02
C SER A 148 -6.46 -20.38 2.20
N GLY A 149 -6.19 -19.43 1.31
CA GLY A 149 -6.82 -18.11 1.38
C GLY A 149 -6.00 -17.02 0.72
N LYS A 150 -6.37 -15.77 1.00
CA LYS A 150 -5.61 -14.58 0.59
C LYS A 150 -5.02 -13.95 1.84
N TRP A 151 -3.72 -13.71 1.82
CA TRP A 151 -3.05 -12.88 2.80
C TRP A 151 -3.37 -11.41 2.51
N TYR A 152 -3.94 -10.72 3.50
CA TYR A 152 -4.23 -9.29 3.44
C TYR A 152 -3.35 -8.53 4.42
N PHE A 153 -3.10 -7.25 4.11
CA PHE A 153 -2.57 -6.31 5.09
C PHE A 153 -3.56 -6.15 6.23
N THR A 154 -3.11 -6.44 7.43
CA THR A 154 -3.79 -6.04 8.67
C THR A 154 -2.81 -5.22 9.48
N LEU A 155 -3.31 -4.33 10.34
CA LEU A 155 -2.49 -3.71 11.38
C LEU A 155 -1.85 -4.83 12.23
N LEU A 156 -0.60 -4.61 12.65
CA LEU A 156 0.05 -5.39 13.71
C LEU A 156 -0.26 -4.77 15.06
#